data_AF-A0A484KCE6-F1
#
_entry.id   AF-A0A484KCE6-F1
#
_cell.length_a   1.000
_cell.length_b   1.000
_cell.length_c   1.000
_cell.angle_alpha   90.00
_cell.angle_beta   90.00
_cell.angle_gamma   90.00
#
_symmetry.space_group_name_H-M   'P 1'
#
loop_
_entity.id
_entity.type
_entity.pdbx_description
1 polymer ?
#
loop_
_entity_poly.entity_id
_entity_poly.type
_entity_poly.pdbx_seq_one_letter_code
_entity_poly.pdbx_strand_id
1 'polypeptide(L)'
;MKPSSPGWAIESTCAAEEEGAQVGASTGCFYGGTARRSEDDEEEEEEPEVRDRSPEPICVVIYTITYGDGAVLQHGVAIAEDGIDGAGDLAVAVELPVCIPSILGPKMEYRSLHIVADSPIVTVYLNRPERLNALSRDFFIEFPKALASLDESPNFSVIVLAGAGNNFCSGIDVDILASGSIVSRSAEPGRTGEKVRRDIKFLQEAVTAIERCRKPVIAAVHGACIGGAIDIITACDIRYCAADAYFSVREVDMAITADLGTLQRLPGIVGYGNAMELSLTGRKFTGSEAKELGLISKVFPTKEALEEGVKAVAQGIAEKSPLAVIGTKAVLLRSRDLTMEQALDYVATWNSGVLLSDDLKEAISARKEKRKPIFSKL
;
A
#
# COMPACT_ATOMS: atom_id res chain seq x y z
N MET A 1 -24.04 41.01 -40.62
CA MET A 1 -24.60 39.73 -40.13
C MET A 1 -23.64 39.20 -39.08
N LYS A 2 -24.05 39.08 -37.81
CA LYS A 2 -23.20 38.42 -36.80
C LYS A 2 -23.10 36.95 -37.20
N PRO A 3 -21.90 36.34 -37.30
CA PRO A 3 -21.82 34.89 -37.34
C PRO A 3 -22.37 34.38 -36.00
N SER A 4 -23.30 33.44 -36.07
CA SER A 4 -23.76 32.66 -34.93
C SER A 4 -22.54 32.04 -34.23
N SER A 5 -22.43 32.22 -32.92
CA SER A 5 -21.46 31.55 -32.08
C SER A 5 -21.57 30.03 -32.32
N PRO A 6 -20.45 29.32 -32.61
CA PRO A 6 -20.46 27.87 -32.71
C PRO A 6 -20.97 27.28 -31.38
N GLY A 7 -21.82 26.26 -31.45
CA GLY A 7 -22.20 25.49 -30.29
C GLY A 7 -21.07 24.52 -29.97
N TRP A 8 -20.46 24.66 -28.81
CA TRP A 8 -19.34 23.81 -28.39
C TRP A 8 -19.91 22.60 -27.68
N ALA A 9 -19.80 21.42 -28.28
CA ALA A 9 -20.17 20.16 -27.64
C ALA A 9 -18.94 19.63 -26.89
N ILE A 10 -19.07 19.44 -25.57
CA ILE A 10 -18.10 18.67 -24.77
C ILE A 10 -18.58 17.22 -24.82
N GLU A 11 -17.98 16.41 -25.68
CA GLU A 11 -18.16 14.96 -25.60
C GLU A 11 -17.21 14.41 -24.53
N SER A 12 -17.76 14.13 -23.34
CA SER A 12 -17.01 13.43 -22.30
C SER A 12 -17.15 11.92 -22.50
N THR A 13 -16.09 11.26 -22.95
CA THR A 13 -15.97 9.79 -22.77
C THR A 13 -15.40 9.49 -21.39
N CYS A 14 -16.07 9.97 -20.34
CA CYS A 14 -15.74 9.56 -18.99
C CYS A 14 -16.57 8.31 -18.67
N ALA A 15 -15.94 7.21 -18.27
CA ALA A 15 -16.63 6.01 -17.75
C ALA A 15 -17.34 6.26 -16.39
N ALA A 16 -17.66 7.52 -16.08
CA ALA A 16 -18.22 8.00 -14.82
C ALA A 16 -19.70 8.40 -14.92
N GLU A 17 -20.32 8.33 -16.11
CA GLU A 17 -21.77 8.56 -16.22
C GLU A 17 -22.59 7.51 -15.45
N GLU A 18 -21.99 6.36 -15.07
CA GLU A 18 -22.66 5.32 -14.27
C GLU A 18 -22.67 5.59 -12.74
N GLU A 19 -21.97 6.61 -12.20
CA GLU A 19 -21.89 6.85 -10.73
C GLU A 19 -22.09 8.31 -10.28
N GLY A 20 -22.74 9.17 -11.08
CA GLY A 20 -23.26 10.47 -10.61
C GLY A 20 -22.23 11.59 -10.44
N ALA A 21 -21.05 11.49 -11.05
CA ALA A 21 -20.09 12.59 -11.14
C ALA A 21 -20.53 13.63 -12.20
N GLN A 22 -20.31 14.92 -11.94
CA GLN A 22 -20.57 16.01 -12.88
C GLN A 22 -19.29 16.79 -13.17
N VAL A 23 -19.05 17.09 -14.45
CA VAL A 23 -17.90 17.89 -14.90
C VAL A 23 -18.40 19.29 -15.27
N GLY A 24 -17.88 20.31 -14.59
CA GLY A 24 -18.06 21.71 -14.96
C GLY A 24 -16.81 22.24 -15.65
N ALA A 25 -16.94 22.83 -16.84
CA ALA A 25 -15.82 23.40 -17.57
C ALA A 25 -16.08 24.86 -17.96
N SER A 26 -15.03 25.68 -17.90
CA SER A 26 -15.02 27.05 -18.43
C SER A 26 -13.81 27.23 -19.34
N THR A 27 -14.03 27.76 -20.54
CA THR A 27 -13.00 27.86 -21.59
C THR A 27 -12.61 29.32 -21.86
N GLY A 28 -11.33 29.54 -22.18
CA GLY A 28 -10.81 30.84 -22.63
C GLY A 28 -9.58 30.68 -23.54
N CYS A 29 -9.50 31.44 -24.63
CA CYS A 29 -8.33 31.47 -25.51
C CYS A 29 -7.57 32.79 -25.35
N PHE A 30 -6.23 32.72 -25.32
CA PHE A 30 -5.35 33.87 -25.19
C PHE A 30 -4.46 34.01 -26.43
N TYR A 31 -4.31 35.24 -26.94
CA TYR A 31 -3.36 35.55 -28.02
C TYR A 31 -2.08 36.12 -27.40
N GLY A 32 -0.95 35.41 -27.57
CA GLY A 32 0.35 35.87 -27.07
C GLY A 32 0.94 36.96 -27.95
N GLY A 33 1.10 38.18 -27.41
CA GLY A 33 1.88 39.24 -28.05
C GLY A 33 3.37 39.12 -27.70
N THR A 34 4.25 39.19 -28.70
CA THR A 34 5.71 39.16 -28.50
C THR A 34 6.23 40.54 -28.09
N ALA A 35 6.99 40.62 -26.99
CA ALA A 35 7.74 41.82 -26.60
C ALA A 35 9.13 41.81 -27.28
N ARG A 36 9.41 42.77 -28.18
CA ARG A 36 10.76 42.98 -28.74
C ARG A 36 11.62 43.79 -27.77
N ARG A 37 12.87 43.34 -27.56
CA ARG A 37 13.95 44.08 -26.91
C ARG A 37 14.87 44.63 -28.01
N SER A 38 15.14 45.93 -27.99
CA SER A 38 15.98 46.63 -28.96
C SER A 38 17.43 46.65 -28.51
N GLU A 39 18.34 46.01 -29.24
CA GLU A 39 19.77 46.33 -29.24
C GLU A 39 20.26 46.25 -30.69
N ASP A 40 20.92 47.34 -31.11
CA ASP A 40 21.60 47.55 -32.38
C ASP A 40 22.85 46.65 -32.46
N ASP A 41 23.13 46.08 -33.64
CA ASP A 41 24.48 45.99 -34.24
C ASP A 41 24.40 45.32 -35.63
N GLU A 42 25.12 45.91 -36.58
CA GLU A 42 25.20 45.58 -38.00
C GLU A 42 26.05 44.31 -38.24
N GLU A 43 25.60 43.40 -39.12
CA GLU A 43 26.43 42.72 -40.14
C GLU A 43 25.55 41.84 -41.05
N GLU A 44 25.81 41.91 -42.36
CA GLU A 44 25.08 41.27 -43.47
C GLU A 44 25.35 39.76 -43.56
N GLU A 45 24.30 38.92 -43.55
CA GLU A 45 24.30 37.58 -44.17
C GLU A 45 22.87 37.21 -44.65
N GLU A 46 22.77 36.50 -45.78
CA GLU A 46 21.59 36.27 -46.63
C GLU A 46 20.32 35.72 -45.93
N GLU A 47 19.16 36.32 -46.22
CA GLU A 47 17.83 35.89 -45.76
C GLU A 47 17.35 34.59 -46.45
N PRO A 48 16.83 33.58 -45.72
CA PRO A 48 15.76 32.74 -46.21
C PRO A 48 14.40 33.38 -45.88
N GLU A 49 13.43 33.36 -46.81
CA GLU A 49 12.04 33.82 -46.60
C GLU A 49 11.45 33.29 -45.28
N VAL A 50 11.35 34.14 -44.26
CA VAL A 50 10.59 33.86 -43.04
C VAL A 50 9.12 34.13 -43.36
N ARG A 51 8.34 33.07 -43.57
CA ARG A 51 6.87 33.16 -43.50
C ARG A 51 6.48 33.71 -42.13
N ASP A 52 5.92 34.90 -42.10
CA ASP A 52 5.27 35.50 -40.93
C ASP A 52 4.14 34.57 -40.46
N ARG A 53 4.44 33.70 -39.48
CA ARG A 53 3.42 32.94 -38.77
C ARG A 53 2.97 33.79 -37.60
N SER A 54 1.79 34.41 -37.74
CA SER A 54 1.03 34.91 -36.60
C SER A 54 0.97 33.84 -35.50
N PRO A 55 1.19 34.19 -34.20
CA PRO A 55 1.19 33.19 -33.14
C PRO A 55 -0.15 32.45 -33.10
N GLU A 56 -0.10 31.12 -33.16
CA GLU A 56 -1.27 30.27 -33.07
C GLU A 56 -1.92 30.44 -31.68
N PRO A 57 -3.26 30.57 -31.60
CA PRO A 57 -3.94 30.74 -30.32
C PRO A 57 -3.77 29.49 -29.45
N ILE A 58 -3.31 29.67 -28.21
CA ILE A 58 -3.32 28.61 -27.21
C ILE A 58 -4.67 28.68 -26.49
N CYS A 59 -5.48 27.65 -26.67
CA CYS A 59 -6.75 27.51 -25.95
C CYS A 59 -6.53 26.66 -24.70
N VAL A 60 -6.94 27.22 -23.56
CA VAL A 60 -6.78 26.64 -22.24
C VAL A 60 -8.15 26.32 -21.65
N VAL A 61 -8.33 25.10 -21.20
CA VAL A 61 -9.56 24.64 -20.55
C VAL A 61 -9.31 24.54 -19.06
N ILE A 62 -10.05 25.32 -18.28
CA ILE A 62 -10.08 25.19 -16.82
C ILE A 62 -11.32 24.37 -16.46
N TYR A 63 -11.12 23.27 -15.77
CA TYR A 63 -12.20 22.37 -15.37
C TYR A 63 -12.22 22.15 -13.86
N THR A 64 -13.43 21.89 -13.36
CA THR A 64 -13.68 21.47 -11.98
C THR A 64 -14.53 20.21 -12.00
N ILE A 65 -14.06 19.18 -11.31
CA ILE A 65 -14.77 17.90 -11.17
C ILE A 65 -15.46 17.88 -9.81
N THR A 66 -16.76 17.63 -9.81
CA THR A 66 -17.59 17.57 -8.59
C THR A 66 -18.33 16.24 -8.48
N TYR A 67 -18.48 15.74 -7.26
CA TYR A 67 -19.37 14.61 -6.96
C TYR A 67 -20.83 15.08 -6.89
N GLY A 68 -21.80 14.17 -7.03
CA GLY A 68 -23.24 14.50 -7.15
C GLY A 68 -23.86 15.27 -5.97
N ASP A 69 -23.15 15.45 -4.86
CA ASP A 69 -23.51 16.30 -3.72
C ASP A 69 -22.87 17.71 -3.75
N GLY A 70 -22.12 18.03 -4.81
CA GLY A 70 -21.42 19.30 -5.01
C GLY A 70 -19.99 19.35 -4.44
N ALA A 71 -19.47 18.26 -3.87
CA ALA A 71 -18.10 18.22 -3.35
C ALA A 71 -17.07 18.28 -4.49
N VAL A 72 -16.12 19.21 -4.41
CA VAL A 72 -15.07 19.37 -5.43
C VAL A 72 -13.97 18.33 -5.26
N LEU A 73 -13.79 17.48 -6.27
CA LEU A 73 -12.79 16.41 -6.31
C LEU A 73 -11.44 16.91 -6.84
N GLN A 74 -11.47 17.76 -7.88
CA GLN A 74 -10.26 18.22 -8.55
C GLN A 74 -10.51 19.53 -9.31
N HIS A 75 -9.51 20.39 -9.34
CA HIS A 75 -9.38 21.46 -10.34
C HIS A 75 -8.22 21.12 -11.28
N GLY A 76 -8.35 21.45 -12.56
CA GLY A 76 -7.30 21.21 -13.52
C GLY A 76 -7.31 22.21 -14.66
N VAL A 77 -6.18 22.24 -15.37
CA VAL A 77 -5.97 23.07 -16.56
C VAL A 77 -5.43 22.15 -17.65
N ALA A 78 -6.10 22.10 -18.80
CA ALA A 78 -5.66 21.35 -19.97
C ALA A 78 -5.39 22.28 -21.15
N ILE A 79 -4.38 21.95 -21.95
CA ILE A 79 -4.04 22.64 -23.19
C ILE A 79 -4.57 21.76 -24.32
N ALA A 80 -5.34 22.34 -25.24
CA ALA A 80 -5.82 21.59 -26.40
C ALA A 80 -4.63 21.35 -27.35
N GLU A 81 -4.26 20.09 -27.57
CA GLU A 81 -3.32 19.69 -28.61
C GLU A 81 -4.15 19.23 -29.83
N ASP A 82 -3.80 19.77 -31.00
CA ASP A 82 -4.37 19.57 -32.34
C ASP A 82 -5.46 20.54 -32.86
N GLY A 83 -5.25 20.88 -34.14
CA GLY A 83 -5.70 22.10 -34.82
C GLY A 83 -7.17 22.18 -35.22
N ILE A 84 -7.54 23.40 -35.59
CA ILE A 84 -8.85 23.81 -36.10
C ILE A 84 -9.11 23.09 -37.43
N ASP A 85 -10.07 22.15 -37.46
CA ASP A 85 -10.59 21.64 -38.73
C ASP A 85 -11.40 22.71 -39.45
N GLY A 86 -11.28 22.75 -40.79
CA GLY A 86 -11.77 23.81 -41.69
C GLY A 86 -13.28 24.06 -41.72
N ALA A 87 -14.04 23.51 -40.77
CA ALA A 87 -15.46 23.77 -40.55
C ALA A 87 -15.73 24.68 -39.32
N GLY A 88 -14.72 25.02 -38.51
CA GLY A 88 -14.87 25.94 -37.38
C GLY A 88 -15.46 25.34 -36.10
N ASP A 89 -15.60 24.01 -36.04
CA ASP A 89 -15.92 23.28 -34.81
C ASP A 89 -14.62 22.73 -34.20
N LEU A 90 -14.34 23.11 -32.96
CA LEU A 90 -13.18 22.62 -32.19
C LEU A 90 -13.65 21.49 -31.26
N ALA A 91 -13.41 20.24 -31.65
CA ALA A 91 -13.59 19.11 -30.76
C ALA A 91 -12.31 18.92 -29.94
N VAL A 92 -12.30 19.42 -28.70
CA VAL A 92 -11.17 19.19 -27.79
C VAL A 92 -11.43 17.92 -26.99
N ALA A 93 -10.76 16.83 -27.36
CA ALA A 93 -10.72 15.64 -26.53
C ALA A 93 -9.73 15.88 -25.38
N VAL A 94 -10.26 16.18 -24.19
CA VAL A 94 -9.43 16.23 -22.98
C VAL A 94 -9.43 14.83 -22.36
N GLU A 95 -8.30 14.11 -22.43
CA GLU A 95 -8.10 12.93 -21.58
C GLU A 95 -8.00 13.40 -20.12
N LEU A 96 -9.12 13.36 -19.41
CA LEU A 96 -9.14 13.63 -17.98
C LEU A 96 -8.38 12.52 -17.26
N PRO A 97 -7.51 12.83 -16.27
CA PRO A 97 -6.92 11.81 -15.43
C PRO A 97 -8.06 11.03 -14.77
N VAL A 98 -8.06 9.73 -15.04
CA VAL A 98 -9.06 8.76 -14.58
C VAL A 98 -9.42 9.05 -13.12
N CYS A 99 -10.68 9.41 -12.87
CA CYS A 99 -11.23 9.39 -11.52
C CYS A 99 -10.97 8.00 -10.95
N ILE A 100 -10.27 7.92 -9.83
CA ILE A 100 -9.99 6.66 -9.13
C ILE A 100 -11.12 6.39 -8.13
N PRO A 101 -12.24 5.75 -8.54
CA PRO A 101 -12.98 4.92 -7.58
C PRO A 101 -12.75 3.41 -7.77
N SER A 102 -12.28 2.92 -8.92
CA SER A 102 -12.50 1.50 -9.27
C SER A 102 -11.34 0.51 -9.09
N ILE A 103 -10.21 0.87 -8.48
CA ILE A 103 -9.13 -0.11 -8.19
C ILE A 103 -9.41 -0.91 -6.90
N LEU A 104 -10.30 -0.42 -6.05
CA LEU A 104 -10.94 -1.23 -5.03
C LEU A 104 -12.34 -1.52 -5.58
N GLY A 105 -12.72 -2.79 -5.71
CA GLY A 105 -14.12 -3.16 -5.93
C GLY A 105 -15.06 -2.51 -4.89
N PRO A 106 -16.39 -2.70 -5.00
CA PRO A 106 -17.40 -1.96 -4.24
C PRO A 106 -16.95 -1.73 -2.80
N LYS A 107 -16.82 -0.45 -2.40
CA LYS A 107 -16.34 0.05 -1.11
C LYS A 107 -16.40 -1.05 -0.03
N MET A 108 -15.33 -1.83 0.10
CA MET A 108 -15.31 -2.95 1.05
C MET A 108 -15.16 -2.32 2.44
N GLU A 109 -16.29 -1.96 3.04
CA GLU A 109 -16.33 -1.58 4.45
C GLU A 109 -16.02 -2.82 5.27
N TYR A 110 -14.78 -2.88 5.77
CA TYR A 110 -14.35 -3.89 6.71
C TYR A 110 -14.91 -3.57 8.09
N ARG A 111 -15.36 -4.60 8.80
CA ARG A 111 -15.89 -4.46 10.17
C ARG A 111 -14.78 -4.40 11.20
N SER A 112 -13.67 -5.06 10.93
CA SER A 112 -12.56 -5.25 11.87
C SER A 112 -11.28 -4.50 11.48
N LEU A 113 -11.26 -3.91 10.29
CA LEU A 113 -10.11 -3.22 9.71
C LEU A 113 -10.49 -1.80 9.28
N HIS A 114 -9.53 -0.90 9.29
CA HIS A 114 -9.65 0.40 8.63
C HIS A 114 -8.42 0.63 7.75
N ILE A 115 -8.63 0.90 6.47
CA ILE A 115 -7.54 1.05 5.50
C ILE A 115 -7.44 2.52 5.10
N VAL A 116 -6.26 3.09 5.29
CA VAL A 116 -5.89 4.45 4.87
C VAL A 116 -4.92 4.35 3.71
N ALA A 117 -5.36 4.76 2.53
CA ALA A 117 -4.56 4.78 1.32
C ALA A 117 -3.76 6.09 1.21
N ASP A 118 -2.42 6.00 1.19
CA ASP A 118 -1.48 7.12 1.03
C ASP A 118 -0.35 6.71 0.06
N SER A 119 -0.71 6.53 -1.22
CA SER A 119 0.18 5.96 -2.24
C SER A 119 1.56 6.64 -2.25
N PRO A 120 2.67 5.87 -2.30
CA PRO A 120 2.76 4.42 -2.54
C PRO A 120 2.63 3.54 -1.29
N ILE A 121 2.21 4.09 -0.15
CA ILE A 121 2.08 3.37 1.12
C ILE A 121 0.60 3.17 1.43
N VAL A 122 0.27 2.07 2.09
CA VAL A 122 -1.08 1.86 2.63
C VAL A 122 -0.96 1.46 4.09
N THR A 123 -1.79 2.07 4.94
CA THR A 123 -1.85 1.69 6.35
C THR A 123 -3.14 0.90 6.60
N VAL A 124 -2.99 -0.31 7.11
CA VAL A 124 -4.07 -1.18 7.58
C VAL A 124 -4.10 -1.11 9.10
N TYR A 125 -5.15 -0.53 9.64
CA TYR A 125 -5.41 -0.50 11.07
C TYR A 125 -6.29 -1.69 11.48
N LEU A 126 -5.87 -2.42 12.51
CA LEU A 126 -6.79 -3.23 13.31
C LEU A 126 -7.75 -2.26 14.03
N ASN A 127 -9.05 -2.38 13.79
CA ASN A 127 -9.99 -1.29 14.08
C ASN A 127 -11.16 -1.76 14.96
N ARG A 128 -10.83 -2.20 16.18
CA ARG A 128 -11.80 -2.43 17.27
C ARG A 128 -11.25 -1.85 18.58
N PRO A 129 -10.93 -0.54 18.63
CA PRO A 129 -10.21 0.07 19.75
C PRO A 129 -10.95 -0.12 21.09
N GLU A 130 -12.27 -0.14 21.07
CA GLU A 130 -13.16 -0.39 22.22
C GLU A 130 -13.03 -1.82 22.78
N ARG A 131 -12.49 -2.75 21.99
CA ARG A 131 -12.15 -4.12 22.37
C ARG A 131 -10.64 -4.38 22.29
N LEU A 132 -9.81 -3.33 22.43
CA LEU A 132 -8.35 -3.41 22.39
C LEU A 132 -7.81 -4.06 21.11
N ASN A 133 -8.53 -3.89 20.00
CA ASN A 133 -8.27 -4.51 18.70
C ASN A 133 -8.20 -6.04 18.74
N ALA A 134 -8.97 -6.68 19.63
CA ALA A 134 -9.06 -8.14 19.69
C ALA A 134 -9.49 -8.74 18.34
N LEU A 135 -8.87 -9.86 17.96
CA LEU A 135 -9.06 -10.53 16.68
C LEU A 135 -10.41 -11.25 16.65
N SER A 136 -11.36 -10.66 15.93
CA SER A 136 -12.70 -11.21 15.73
C SER A 136 -12.74 -12.25 14.61
N ARG A 137 -13.87 -12.96 14.45
CA ARG A 137 -14.10 -13.81 13.28
C ARG A 137 -14.07 -13.00 11.98
N ASP A 138 -14.59 -11.78 12.02
CA ASP A 138 -14.54 -10.87 10.87
C ASP A 138 -13.08 -10.58 10.48
N PHE A 139 -12.17 -10.37 11.44
CA PHE A 139 -10.73 -10.21 11.15
C PHE A 139 -10.17 -11.41 10.37
N PHE A 140 -10.43 -12.63 10.82
CA PHE A 140 -9.92 -13.83 10.15
C PHE A 140 -10.50 -14.03 8.73
N ILE A 141 -11.67 -13.44 8.43
CA ILE A 141 -12.28 -13.44 7.09
C ILE A 141 -11.76 -12.29 6.22
N GLU A 142 -11.65 -11.09 6.80
CA GLU A 142 -11.40 -9.83 6.12
C GLU A 142 -9.91 -9.63 5.81
N PHE A 143 -9.03 -9.97 6.75
CA PHE A 143 -7.61 -9.64 6.66
C PHE A 143 -6.88 -10.32 5.48
N PRO A 144 -7.06 -11.63 5.20
CA PRO A 144 -6.55 -12.24 3.97
C PRO A 144 -7.01 -11.54 2.70
N LYS A 145 -8.29 -11.15 2.64
CA LYS A 145 -8.89 -10.52 1.46
C LYS A 145 -8.32 -9.11 1.26
N ALA A 146 -8.15 -8.37 2.35
CA ALA A 146 -7.51 -7.06 2.33
C ALA A 146 -6.07 -7.18 1.82
N LEU A 147 -5.27 -8.10 2.37
CA LEU A 147 -3.88 -8.30 1.92
C LEU A 147 -3.79 -8.74 0.46
N ALA A 148 -4.68 -9.62 -0.01
CA ALA A 148 -4.72 -10.03 -1.41
C ALA A 148 -5.04 -8.85 -2.35
N SER A 149 -6.06 -8.05 -2.01
CA SER A 149 -6.41 -6.86 -2.80
C SER A 149 -5.29 -5.82 -2.81
N LEU A 150 -4.63 -5.61 -1.66
CA LEU A 150 -3.49 -4.71 -1.56
C LEU A 150 -2.26 -5.24 -2.30
N ASP A 151 -2.06 -6.55 -2.35
CA ASP A 151 -1.00 -7.19 -3.13
C ASP A 151 -1.18 -6.98 -4.64
N GLU A 152 -2.41 -7.10 -5.13
CA GLU A 152 -2.76 -6.94 -6.55
C GLU A 152 -2.74 -5.47 -7.01
N SER A 153 -2.95 -4.51 -6.11
CA SER A 153 -3.06 -3.10 -6.49
C SER A 153 -1.71 -2.49 -6.92
N PRO A 154 -1.54 -1.95 -8.14
CA PRO A 154 -0.27 -1.36 -8.57
C PRO A 154 0.08 -0.06 -7.81
N ASN A 155 -0.88 0.53 -7.07
CA ASN A 155 -0.71 1.82 -6.41
C ASN A 155 0.04 1.78 -5.09
N PHE A 156 0.23 0.59 -4.51
CA PHE A 156 0.88 0.43 -3.22
C PHE A 156 2.11 -0.45 -3.35
N SER A 157 3.21 -0.04 -2.72
CA SER A 157 4.48 -0.75 -2.68
C SER A 157 4.76 -1.33 -1.31
N VAL A 158 4.22 -0.73 -0.24
CA VAL A 158 4.47 -1.12 1.16
C VAL A 158 3.19 -1.04 1.97
N ILE A 159 2.97 -2.03 2.83
CA ILE A 159 1.85 -2.09 3.76
C ILE A 159 2.37 -1.81 5.17
N VAL A 160 1.74 -0.88 5.88
CA VAL A 160 1.95 -0.66 7.30
C VAL A 160 0.77 -1.27 8.06
N LEU A 161 1.05 -2.16 9.02
CA LEU A 161 0.05 -2.74 9.91
C LEU A 161 0.14 -2.06 11.28
N ALA A 162 -0.96 -1.46 11.72
CA ALA A 162 -1.04 -0.71 12.98
C ALA A 162 -2.33 -1.04 13.75
N GLY A 163 -2.42 -0.63 15.02
CA GLY A 163 -3.66 -0.70 15.80
C GLY A 163 -4.35 0.66 15.92
N ALA A 164 -5.68 0.69 15.86
CA ALA A 164 -6.45 1.88 16.20
C ALA A 164 -6.43 2.13 17.72
N GLY A 165 -6.54 3.40 18.14
CA GLY A 165 -6.59 3.76 19.56
C GLY A 165 -5.27 3.51 20.30
N ASN A 166 -5.36 2.99 21.53
CA ASN A 166 -4.26 2.96 22.51
C ASN A 166 -3.41 1.69 22.50
N ASN A 167 -3.80 0.66 21.76
CA ASN A 167 -3.10 -0.62 21.74
C ASN A 167 -2.97 -1.12 20.32
N PHE A 168 -1.93 -1.90 20.06
CA PHE A 168 -1.81 -2.64 18.81
C PHE A 168 -2.90 -3.70 18.71
N CYS A 169 -2.86 -4.73 19.57
CA CYS A 169 -3.83 -5.81 19.61
C CYS A 169 -3.70 -6.66 20.89
N SER A 170 -4.83 -7.01 21.52
CA SER A 170 -4.88 -7.86 22.71
C SER A 170 -4.94 -9.38 22.42
N GLY A 171 -4.87 -9.80 21.15
CA GLY A 171 -4.95 -11.20 20.73
C GLY A 171 -6.37 -11.62 20.35
N ILE A 172 -6.65 -12.94 20.36
CA ILE A 172 -7.96 -13.48 19.98
C ILE A 172 -9.04 -12.98 20.92
N ASP A 173 -10.19 -12.60 20.35
CA ASP A 173 -11.36 -12.20 21.13
C ASP A 173 -11.85 -13.36 22.02
N VAL A 174 -11.86 -13.13 23.33
CA VAL A 174 -12.25 -14.14 24.33
C VAL A 174 -13.69 -14.61 24.16
N ASP A 175 -14.58 -13.74 23.65
CA ASP A 175 -16.00 -14.08 23.43
C ASP A 175 -16.13 -15.15 22.34
N ILE A 176 -15.20 -15.18 21.40
CA ILE A 176 -15.14 -16.15 20.31
C ILE A 176 -14.59 -17.50 20.79
N LEU A 177 -13.59 -17.47 21.68
CA LEU A 177 -13.07 -18.68 22.31
C LEU A 177 -14.13 -19.32 23.23
N ALA A 178 -14.83 -18.51 24.02
CA ALA A 178 -15.82 -18.97 24.99
C ALA A 178 -17.10 -19.53 24.35
N SER A 179 -17.60 -18.88 23.29
CA SER A 179 -18.80 -19.33 22.57
C SER A 179 -18.56 -20.56 21.69
N GLY A 180 -17.30 -20.91 21.43
CA GLY A 180 -16.96 -21.92 20.44
C GLY A 180 -17.35 -21.49 19.01
N SER A 181 -17.56 -20.20 18.75
CA SER A 181 -17.97 -19.71 17.42
C SER A 181 -16.88 -19.87 16.37
N ILE A 182 -15.64 -20.13 16.79
CA ILE A 182 -14.56 -20.62 15.92
C ILE A 182 -14.58 -22.15 15.80
N VAL A 183 -14.93 -22.90 16.85
CA VAL A 183 -14.74 -24.35 16.93
C VAL A 183 -16.08 -25.09 16.80
N SER A 184 -16.35 -25.65 15.63
CA SER A 184 -17.60 -26.39 15.39
C SER A 184 -17.59 -27.76 16.07
N ARG A 185 -18.56 -28.02 16.96
CA ARG A 185 -18.75 -29.34 17.60
C ARG A 185 -19.57 -30.29 16.72
N SER A 186 -19.33 -31.59 16.89
CA SER A 186 -20.08 -32.70 16.28
C SER A 186 -20.50 -33.68 17.37
N ALA A 187 -21.51 -34.51 17.12
CA ALA A 187 -21.95 -35.54 18.06
C ALA A 187 -20.88 -36.64 18.31
N GLU A 188 -19.93 -36.79 17.38
CA GLU A 188 -18.87 -37.80 17.44
C GLU A 188 -17.49 -37.11 17.62
N PRO A 189 -16.65 -37.57 18.58
CA PRO A 189 -15.37 -36.93 18.91
C PRO A 189 -14.38 -36.81 17.74
N GLY A 190 -14.22 -37.84 16.92
CA GLY A 190 -13.31 -37.81 15.76
C GLY A 190 -13.69 -36.73 14.73
N ARG A 191 -14.98 -36.61 14.42
CA ARG A 191 -15.53 -35.55 13.55
C ARG A 191 -15.38 -34.17 14.18
N THR A 192 -15.46 -34.05 15.50
CA THR A 192 -15.17 -32.79 16.20
C THR A 192 -13.70 -32.43 16.05
N GLY A 193 -12.79 -33.37 16.25
CA GLY A 193 -11.35 -33.15 16.08
C GLY A 193 -10.97 -32.67 14.67
N GLU A 194 -11.54 -33.27 13.62
CA GLU A 194 -11.30 -32.83 12.24
C GLU A 194 -11.86 -31.41 11.97
N LYS A 195 -13.03 -31.06 12.52
CA LYS A 195 -13.57 -29.70 12.41
C LYS A 195 -12.65 -28.68 13.10
N VAL A 196 -12.25 -28.95 14.34
CA VAL A 196 -11.30 -28.10 15.09
C VAL A 196 -10.02 -27.88 14.29
N ARG A 197 -9.48 -28.94 13.69
CA ARG A 197 -8.28 -28.84 12.84
C ARG A 197 -8.48 -27.89 11.66
N ARG A 198 -9.65 -27.95 10.99
CA ARG A 198 -9.99 -27.03 9.88
C ARG A 198 -10.15 -25.60 10.36
N ASP A 199 -10.78 -25.41 11.51
CA ASP A 199 -10.97 -24.10 12.12
C ASP A 199 -9.60 -23.47 12.46
N ILE A 200 -8.68 -24.23 13.07
CA ILE A 200 -7.29 -23.78 13.32
C ILE A 200 -6.59 -23.42 12.00
N LYS A 201 -6.72 -24.25 10.95
CA LYS A 201 -6.13 -23.96 9.64
C LYS A 201 -6.69 -22.68 9.01
N PHE A 202 -7.97 -22.40 9.20
CA PHE A 202 -8.60 -21.15 8.78
C PHE A 202 -8.01 -19.93 9.52
N LEU A 203 -7.73 -20.03 10.82
CA LEU A 203 -7.07 -18.95 11.56
C LEU A 203 -5.60 -18.77 11.13
N GLN A 204 -4.87 -19.86 10.95
CA GLN A 204 -3.47 -19.86 10.47
C GLN A 204 -3.34 -19.19 9.10
N GLU A 205 -4.34 -19.35 8.24
CA GLU A 205 -4.40 -18.74 6.91
C GLU A 205 -4.37 -17.20 6.98
N ALA A 206 -5.01 -16.61 7.99
CA ALA A 206 -5.02 -15.16 8.21
C ALA A 206 -3.64 -14.60 8.53
N VAL A 207 -2.90 -15.28 9.40
CA VAL A 207 -1.53 -14.87 9.74
C VAL A 207 -0.58 -15.14 8.57
N THR A 208 -0.70 -16.30 7.93
CA THR A 208 0.15 -16.72 6.81
C THR A 208 -0.08 -15.89 5.55
N ALA A 209 -1.22 -15.20 5.43
CA ALA A 209 -1.47 -14.24 4.36
C ALA A 209 -0.43 -13.10 4.30
N ILE A 210 0.18 -12.72 5.43
CA ILE A 210 1.22 -11.68 5.49
C ILE A 210 2.49 -12.10 4.73
N GLU A 211 2.92 -13.36 4.91
CA GLU A 211 4.10 -13.91 4.23
C GLU A 211 3.83 -14.21 2.75
N ARG A 212 2.57 -14.48 2.38
CA ARG A 212 2.16 -14.68 0.97
C ARG A 212 1.99 -13.37 0.21
N CYS A 213 1.64 -12.28 0.90
CA CYS A 213 1.66 -10.95 0.29
C CYS A 213 3.08 -10.65 -0.20
N ARG A 214 3.23 -10.37 -1.49
CA ARG A 214 4.52 -10.13 -2.12
C ARG A 214 5.14 -8.83 -1.64
N LYS A 215 4.31 -7.86 -1.27
CA LYS A 215 4.73 -6.54 -0.78
C LYS A 215 5.22 -6.62 0.66
N PRO A 216 6.19 -5.79 1.06
CA PRO A 216 6.64 -5.70 2.44
C PRO A 216 5.52 -5.22 3.38
N VAL A 217 5.41 -5.87 4.53
CA VAL A 217 4.49 -5.54 5.61
C VAL A 217 5.28 -5.13 6.86
N ILE A 218 5.12 -3.89 7.30
CA ILE A 218 5.77 -3.33 8.48
C ILE A 218 4.78 -3.25 9.63
N ALA A 219 5.07 -3.90 10.76
CA ALA A 219 4.29 -3.74 11.98
C ALA A 219 4.74 -2.50 12.76
N ALA A 220 3.81 -1.59 13.04
CA ALA A 220 3.96 -0.44 13.91
C ALA A 220 3.21 -0.69 15.23
N VAL A 221 3.94 -1.09 16.28
CA VAL A 221 3.36 -1.56 17.54
C VAL A 221 3.42 -0.50 18.64
N HIS A 222 2.29 -0.16 19.24
CA HIS A 222 2.21 0.65 20.47
C HIS A 222 1.29 -0.04 21.49
N GLY A 223 1.47 0.28 22.77
CA GLY A 223 0.71 -0.36 23.85
C GLY A 223 0.74 -1.89 23.81
N ALA A 224 -0.41 -2.54 24.03
CA ALA A 224 -0.48 -4.00 24.12
C ALA A 224 -0.30 -4.71 22.76
N CYS A 225 0.58 -5.71 22.73
CA CYS A 225 0.72 -6.71 21.67
C CYS A 225 0.76 -8.12 22.30
N ILE A 226 -0.40 -8.77 22.43
CA ILE A 226 -0.57 -9.96 23.26
C ILE A 226 -1.12 -11.15 22.45
N GLY A 227 -0.63 -12.36 22.72
CA GLY A 227 -1.15 -13.62 22.18
C GLY A 227 -1.17 -13.62 20.66
N GLY A 228 -2.37 -13.77 20.07
CA GLY A 228 -2.63 -13.65 18.63
C GLY A 228 -1.94 -12.47 17.91
N ALA A 229 -1.67 -11.37 18.62
CA ALA A 229 -0.93 -10.25 18.06
C ALA A 229 0.56 -10.58 17.81
N ILE A 230 1.18 -11.42 18.64
CA ILE A 230 2.54 -11.95 18.44
C ILE A 230 2.60 -12.82 17.18
N ASP A 231 1.58 -13.66 16.95
CA ASP A 231 1.49 -14.46 15.72
C ASP A 231 1.51 -13.57 14.48
N ILE A 232 0.76 -12.46 14.52
CA ILE A 232 0.70 -11.46 13.45
C ILE A 232 2.06 -10.80 13.24
N ILE A 233 2.65 -10.19 14.27
CA ILE A 233 3.89 -9.41 14.08
C ILE A 233 5.10 -10.28 13.73
N THR A 234 5.12 -11.54 14.17
CA THR A 234 6.18 -12.49 13.80
C THR A 234 6.08 -12.92 12.33
N ALA A 235 4.92 -12.78 11.70
CA ALA A 235 4.72 -12.96 10.26
C ALA A 235 5.03 -11.69 9.44
N CYS A 236 5.05 -10.50 10.05
CA CYS A 236 5.47 -9.26 9.37
C CYS A 236 6.96 -9.27 9.01
N ASP A 237 7.34 -8.48 8.01
CA ASP A 237 8.72 -8.44 7.51
C ASP A 237 9.61 -7.58 8.42
N ILE A 238 9.09 -6.44 8.87
CA ILE A 238 9.79 -5.49 9.75
C ILE A 238 8.88 -5.15 10.93
N ARG A 239 9.47 -4.99 12.12
CA ARG A 239 8.74 -4.62 13.34
C ARG A 239 9.40 -3.43 14.02
N TYR A 240 8.60 -2.42 14.30
CA TYR A 240 8.97 -1.26 15.10
C TYR A 240 7.97 -1.09 16.24
N CYS A 241 8.39 -0.47 17.34
CA CYS A 241 7.45 -0.16 18.41
C CYS A 241 7.67 1.19 19.07
N ALA A 242 6.63 1.70 19.74
CA ALA A 242 6.71 2.82 20.66
C ALA A 242 7.21 2.35 22.04
N ALA A 243 7.70 3.28 22.85
CA ALA A 243 8.30 2.99 24.15
C ALA A 243 7.30 2.40 25.16
N ASP A 244 6.01 2.68 25.00
CA ASP A 244 4.92 2.14 25.81
C ASP A 244 4.52 0.71 25.42
N ALA A 245 5.07 0.17 24.33
CA ALA A 245 4.72 -1.15 23.85
C ALA A 245 5.18 -2.26 24.79
N TYR A 246 4.33 -3.26 24.96
CA TYR A 246 4.66 -4.49 25.68
C TYR A 246 4.05 -5.72 25.01
N PHE A 247 4.73 -6.84 25.22
CA PHE A 247 4.52 -8.07 24.47
C PHE A 247 4.31 -9.27 25.39
N SER A 248 3.58 -10.29 24.94
CA SER A 248 3.41 -11.55 25.69
C SER A 248 2.88 -12.67 24.80
N VAL A 249 3.53 -13.83 24.82
CA VAL A 249 3.03 -15.09 24.24
C VAL A 249 2.07 -15.73 25.25
N ARG A 250 0.83 -15.24 25.28
CA ARG A 250 -0.09 -15.41 26.42
C ARG A 250 -0.86 -16.73 26.43
N GLU A 251 -0.74 -17.54 25.39
CA GLU A 251 -1.58 -18.70 25.13
C GLU A 251 -1.51 -19.74 26.25
N VAL A 252 -0.35 -19.93 26.88
CA VAL A 252 -0.18 -20.87 27.99
C VAL A 252 -1.04 -20.52 29.20
N ASP A 253 -1.24 -19.23 29.49
CA ASP A 253 -2.14 -18.78 30.56
C ASP A 253 -3.62 -18.98 30.23
N MET A 254 -3.93 -19.25 28.96
CA MET A 254 -5.27 -19.59 28.46
C MET A 254 -5.45 -21.10 28.27
N ALA A 255 -4.50 -21.92 28.71
CA ALA A 255 -4.47 -23.37 28.47
C ALA A 255 -4.50 -23.74 26.98
N ILE A 256 -3.89 -22.90 26.14
CA ILE A 256 -3.78 -23.10 24.69
C ILE A 256 -2.30 -23.20 24.33
N THR A 257 -1.95 -24.18 23.49
CA THR A 257 -0.66 -24.16 22.80
C THR A 257 -0.77 -23.17 21.65
N ALA A 258 0.08 -22.15 21.60
CA ALA A 258 0.07 -21.17 20.51
C ALA A 258 0.20 -21.88 19.14
N ASP A 259 -0.79 -21.67 18.28
CA ASP A 259 -1.00 -22.47 17.08
C ASP A 259 -1.18 -21.63 15.80
N LEU A 260 -1.08 -20.30 15.86
CA LEU A 260 -1.20 -19.41 14.69
C LEU A 260 0.14 -19.00 14.06
N GLY A 261 1.24 -19.48 14.63
CA GLY A 261 2.57 -19.43 14.02
C GLY A 261 3.69 -18.93 14.90
N THR A 262 3.41 -18.38 16.10
CA THR A 262 4.45 -17.88 17.02
C THR A 262 5.51 -18.94 17.30
N LEU A 263 5.11 -20.18 17.61
CA LEU A 263 6.07 -21.25 17.93
C LEU A 263 6.92 -21.69 16.72
N GLN A 264 6.50 -21.36 15.50
CA GLN A 264 7.21 -21.67 14.27
C GLN A 264 8.12 -20.51 13.84
N ARG A 265 7.70 -19.25 14.04
CA ARG A 265 8.42 -18.06 13.57
C ARG A 265 9.34 -17.45 14.63
N LEU A 266 8.89 -17.38 15.87
CA LEU A 266 9.60 -16.69 16.95
C LEU A 266 11.03 -17.24 17.21
N PRO A 267 11.28 -18.57 17.20
CA PRO A 267 12.63 -19.10 17.43
C PRO A 267 13.67 -18.61 16.41
N GLY A 268 13.25 -18.40 15.16
CA GLY A 268 14.12 -17.85 14.10
C GLY A 268 14.36 -16.33 14.21
N ILE A 269 13.59 -15.63 15.06
CA ILE A 269 13.67 -14.19 15.27
C ILE A 269 14.47 -13.86 16.53
N VAL A 270 14.14 -14.50 17.66
CA VAL A 270 14.74 -14.17 18.98
C VAL A 270 15.72 -15.23 19.50
N GLY A 271 15.94 -16.29 18.73
CA GLY A 271 16.68 -17.47 19.16
C GLY A 271 15.82 -18.45 19.97
N TYR A 272 16.16 -19.73 19.88
CA TYR A 272 15.35 -20.83 20.43
C TYR A 272 15.16 -20.74 21.96
N GLY A 273 16.22 -20.42 22.72
CA GLY A 273 16.15 -20.34 24.18
C GLY A 273 15.20 -19.25 24.68
N ASN A 274 15.29 -18.06 24.10
CA ASN A 274 14.40 -16.94 24.43
C ASN A 274 12.95 -17.25 24.02
N ALA A 275 12.76 -17.84 22.84
CA ALA A 275 11.42 -18.24 22.39
C ALA A 275 10.78 -19.26 23.35
N MET A 276 11.56 -20.23 23.86
CA MET A 276 11.10 -21.19 24.87
C MET A 276 10.70 -20.50 26.18
N GLU A 277 11.55 -19.62 26.71
CA GLU A 277 11.25 -18.90 27.95
C GLU A 277 9.97 -18.05 27.82
N LEU A 278 9.88 -17.24 26.77
CA LEU A 278 8.72 -16.35 26.55
C LEU A 278 7.43 -17.15 26.37
N SER A 279 7.49 -18.26 25.62
CA SER A 279 6.31 -19.10 25.33
C SER A 279 5.87 -19.93 26.53
N LEU A 280 6.79 -20.44 27.34
CA LEU A 280 6.46 -21.25 28.52
C LEU A 280 6.00 -20.42 29.72
N THR A 281 6.52 -19.21 29.86
CA THR A 281 6.19 -18.35 31.01
C THR A 281 4.99 -17.44 30.76
N GLY A 282 4.67 -17.14 29.50
CA GLY A 282 3.64 -16.18 29.14
C GLY A 282 3.87 -14.76 29.69
N ARG A 283 5.10 -14.46 30.17
CA ARG A 283 5.38 -13.20 30.86
C ARG A 283 5.28 -12.01 29.91
N LYS A 284 5.09 -10.84 30.49
CA LYS A 284 5.21 -9.58 29.76
C LYS A 284 6.69 -9.23 29.57
N PHE A 285 7.01 -8.66 28.41
CA PHE A 285 8.30 -8.05 28.13
C PHE A 285 8.11 -6.70 27.44
N THR A 286 9.06 -5.79 27.65
CA THR A 286 8.95 -4.39 27.20
C THR A 286 9.45 -4.22 25.77
N GLY A 287 9.16 -3.07 25.13
CA GLY A 287 9.77 -2.70 23.85
C GLY A 287 11.30 -2.69 23.85
N SER A 288 11.94 -2.27 24.95
CA SER A 288 13.41 -2.28 25.06
C SER A 288 13.95 -3.71 25.05
N GLU A 289 13.38 -4.59 25.87
CA GLU A 289 13.75 -6.00 25.90
C GLU A 289 13.45 -6.69 24.56
N ALA A 290 12.30 -6.41 23.94
CA ALA A 290 11.95 -6.94 22.64
C ALA A 290 12.96 -6.55 21.55
N LYS A 291 13.58 -5.36 21.66
CA LYS A 291 14.68 -4.94 20.78
C LYS A 291 15.97 -5.70 21.06
N GLU A 292 16.34 -5.87 22.33
CA GLU A 292 17.53 -6.64 22.73
C GLU A 292 17.45 -8.10 22.26
N LEU A 293 16.25 -8.67 22.31
CA LEU A 293 15.96 -10.03 21.84
C LEU A 293 15.90 -10.14 20.30
N GLY A 294 15.87 -9.03 19.56
CA GLY A 294 15.77 -9.02 18.09
C GLY A 294 14.34 -9.10 17.53
N LEU A 295 13.30 -9.13 18.37
CA LEU A 295 11.91 -9.06 17.91
C LEU A 295 11.60 -7.70 17.27
N ILE A 296 12.08 -6.62 17.87
CA ILE A 296 11.86 -5.24 17.40
C ILE A 296 13.16 -4.65 16.85
N SER A 297 13.11 -4.06 15.66
CA SER A 297 14.31 -3.45 15.04
C SER A 297 14.65 -2.08 15.65
N LYS A 298 13.64 -1.30 16.05
CA LYS A 298 13.81 0.02 16.68
C LYS A 298 12.62 0.37 17.57
N VAL A 299 12.93 0.99 18.71
CA VAL A 299 11.97 1.58 19.65
C VAL A 299 11.95 3.10 19.45
N PHE A 300 10.77 3.67 19.37
CA PHE A 300 10.52 5.11 19.26
C PHE A 300 9.94 5.67 20.56
N PRO A 301 10.21 6.94 20.91
CA PRO A 301 9.80 7.50 22.20
C PRO A 301 8.29 7.59 22.38
N THR A 302 7.53 7.82 21.31
CA THR A 302 6.05 7.93 21.33
C THR A 302 5.43 7.21 20.14
N LYS A 303 4.10 7.07 20.15
CA LYS A 303 3.34 6.52 19.03
C LYS A 303 3.48 7.40 17.77
N GLU A 304 3.45 8.71 17.91
CA GLU A 304 3.58 9.65 16.79
C GLU A 304 4.97 9.54 16.16
N ALA A 305 6.02 9.48 16.99
CA ALA A 305 7.39 9.27 16.51
C ALA A 305 7.57 7.90 15.83
N LEU A 306 6.84 6.87 16.29
CA LEU A 306 6.77 5.57 15.62
C LEU A 306 6.11 5.70 14.24
N GLU A 307 4.96 6.35 14.14
CA GLU A 307 4.23 6.55 12.88
C GLU A 307 5.08 7.30 11.85
N GLU A 308 5.72 8.40 12.24
CA GLU A 308 6.65 9.16 11.37
C GLU A 308 7.86 8.32 10.95
N GLY A 309 8.47 7.59 11.89
CA GLY A 309 9.63 6.75 11.63
C GLY A 309 9.32 5.59 10.69
N VAL A 310 8.17 4.94 10.88
CA VAL A 310 7.68 3.86 10.00
C VAL A 310 7.36 4.41 8.62
N LYS A 311 6.71 5.57 8.52
CA LYS A 311 6.43 6.24 7.23
C LYS A 311 7.72 6.52 6.46
N ALA A 312 8.76 7.03 7.13
CA ALA A 312 10.06 7.28 6.48
C ALA A 312 10.71 5.98 5.97
N VAL A 313 10.66 4.89 6.73
CA VAL A 313 11.18 3.58 6.29
C VAL A 313 10.38 3.04 5.10
N ALA A 314 9.05 3.10 5.18
CA ALA A 314 8.17 2.67 4.10
C ALA A 314 8.39 3.47 2.82
N GLN A 315 8.60 4.79 2.91
CA GLN A 315 8.97 5.64 1.77
C GLN A 315 10.30 5.21 1.16
N GLY A 316 11.31 4.97 1.99
CA GLY A 316 12.62 4.50 1.53
C GLY A 316 12.58 3.15 0.80
N ILE A 317 11.67 2.25 1.20
CA ILE A 317 11.42 0.98 0.49
C ILE A 317 10.66 1.23 -0.82
N ALA A 318 9.65 2.11 -0.81
CA ALA A 318 8.86 2.44 -2.00
C ALA A 318 9.66 3.17 -3.09
N GLU A 319 10.79 3.81 -2.75
CA GLU A 319 11.74 4.36 -3.72
C GLU A 319 12.59 3.30 -4.45
N LYS A 320 12.50 2.01 -4.08
CA LYS A 320 13.27 0.93 -4.70
C LYS A 320 12.50 0.25 -5.83
N SER A 321 13.22 -0.49 -6.67
CA SER A 321 12.61 -1.36 -7.69
C SER A 321 11.63 -2.32 -7.01
N PRO A 322 10.33 -2.29 -7.36
CA PRO A 322 9.36 -3.12 -6.69
C PRO A 322 9.56 -4.60 -7.02
N LEU A 323 10.07 -4.93 -8.22
CA LEU A 323 10.49 -6.29 -8.59
C LEU A 323 11.63 -6.80 -7.68
N ALA A 324 12.64 -5.97 -7.41
CA ALA A 324 13.75 -6.32 -6.54
C ALA A 324 13.32 -6.49 -5.08
N VAL A 325 12.41 -5.63 -4.60
CA VAL A 325 11.87 -5.69 -3.24
C VAL A 325 11.06 -6.97 -3.02
N ILE A 326 10.12 -7.29 -3.91
CA ILE A 326 9.35 -8.54 -3.85
C ILE A 326 10.27 -9.75 -3.91
N GLY A 327 11.24 -9.73 -4.82
CA GLY A 327 12.21 -10.82 -4.94
C GLY A 327 13.01 -11.06 -3.68
N THR A 328 13.46 -9.97 -3.05
CA THR A 328 14.19 -10.04 -1.78
C THR A 328 13.34 -10.69 -0.69
N LYS A 329 12.07 -10.28 -0.55
CA LYS A 329 11.14 -10.88 0.41
C LYS A 329 10.93 -12.37 0.11
N ALA A 330 10.61 -12.73 -1.13
CA ALA A 330 10.36 -14.12 -1.54
C ALA A 330 11.56 -15.04 -1.27
N VAL A 331 12.77 -14.59 -1.62
CA VAL A 331 14.02 -15.33 -1.39
C VAL A 331 14.30 -15.50 0.09
N LEU A 332 14.18 -14.44 0.90
CA LEU A 332 14.44 -14.52 2.35
C LEU A 332 13.45 -15.44 3.07
N LEU A 333 12.17 -15.37 2.72
CA LEU A 333 11.15 -16.25 3.29
C LEU A 333 11.42 -17.71 2.91
N ARG A 334 11.64 -17.97 1.62
CA ARG A 334 11.84 -19.35 1.13
C ARG A 334 13.13 -19.98 1.66
N SER A 335 14.19 -19.20 1.82
CA SER A 335 15.50 -19.69 2.26
C SER A 335 15.51 -20.21 3.70
N ARG A 336 14.49 -19.92 4.52
CA ARG A 336 14.36 -20.47 5.89
C ARG A 336 14.27 -22.00 5.91
N ASP A 337 13.74 -22.59 4.84
CA ASP A 337 13.46 -24.02 4.74
C ASP A 337 14.40 -24.75 3.76
N LEU A 338 15.42 -24.07 3.24
CA LEU A 338 16.31 -24.59 2.20
C LEU A 338 17.73 -24.77 2.73
N THR A 339 18.46 -25.72 2.13
CA THR A 339 19.93 -25.74 2.27
C THR A 339 20.53 -24.53 1.54
N MET A 340 21.78 -24.19 1.87
CA MET A 340 22.48 -23.06 1.22
C MET A 340 22.53 -23.24 -0.32
N GLU A 341 22.81 -24.45 -0.79
CA GLU A 341 22.83 -24.76 -2.23
C GLU A 341 21.46 -24.55 -2.88
N GLN A 342 20.39 -25.07 -2.28
CA GLN A 342 19.02 -24.89 -2.77
C GLN A 342 18.59 -23.42 -2.75
N ALA A 343 18.99 -22.66 -1.73
CA ALA A 343 18.68 -21.23 -1.62
C ALA A 343 19.40 -20.41 -2.70
N LEU A 344 20.67 -20.73 -3.00
CA LEU A 344 21.44 -20.09 -4.06
C LEU A 344 20.86 -20.40 -5.46
N ASP A 345 20.43 -21.63 -5.69
CA ASP A 345 19.74 -22.00 -6.94
C ASP A 345 18.38 -21.29 -7.09
N TYR A 346 17.63 -21.18 -5.99
CA TYR A 346 16.35 -20.46 -5.98
C TYR A 346 16.50 -18.97 -6.33
N VAL A 347 17.47 -18.27 -5.74
CA VAL A 347 17.72 -16.86 -6.07
C VAL A 347 18.31 -16.68 -7.47
N ALA A 348 19.11 -17.63 -7.97
CA ALA A 348 19.58 -17.61 -9.36
C ALA A 348 18.41 -17.70 -10.35
N THR A 349 17.46 -18.60 -10.09
CA THR A 349 16.21 -18.70 -10.86
C THR A 349 15.42 -17.39 -10.82
N TRP A 350 15.24 -16.79 -9.64
CA TRP A 350 14.54 -15.51 -9.51
C TRP A 350 15.23 -14.37 -10.31
N ASN A 351 16.54 -14.24 -10.16
CA ASN A 351 17.31 -13.19 -10.83
C ASN A 351 17.43 -13.37 -12.34
N SER A 352 17.29 -14.60 -12.86
CA SER A 352 17.23 -14.84 -14.31
C SER A 352 16.10 -14.06 -15.00
N GLY A 353 15.00 -13.79 -14.28
CA GLY A 353 13.90 -12.94 -14.76
C GLY A 353 14.10 -11.46 -14.43
N VAL A 354 14.52 -11.13 -13.21
CA VAL A 354 14.61 -9.73 -12.74
C VAL A 354 15.77 -8.96 -13.38
N LEU A 355 16.93 -9.59 -13.61
CA LEU A 355 18.10 -8.90 -14.17
C LEU A 355 17.89 -8.45 -15.63
N LEU A 356 16.91 -9.02 -16.33
CA LEU A 356 16.55 -8.63 -17.69
C LEU A 356 15.49 -7.51 -17.74
N SER A 357 15.00 -7.04 -16.59
CA SER A 357 13.99 -5.99 -16.50
C SER A 357 14.54 -4.59 -16.82
N ASP A 358 13.65 -3.68 -17.19
CA ASP A 358 14.00 -2.27 -17.43
C ASP A 358 14.43 -1.54 -16.16
N ASP A 359 14.05 -2.05 -14.97
CA ASP A 359 14.49 -1.50 -13.68
C ASP A 359 16.02 -1.51 -13.55
N LEU A 360 16.71 -2.57 -14.02
CA LEU A 360 18.17 -2.59 -13.97
C LEU A 360 18.79 -1.54 -14.90
N LYS A 361 18.22 -1.36 -16.10
CA LYS A 361 18.68 -0.35 -17.06
C LYS A 361 18.51 1.05 -16.50
N GLU A 362 17.35 1.33 -15.91
CA GLU A 362 17.03 2.60 -15.25
C GLU A 362 17.97 2.87 -14.08
N ALA A 363 18.20 1.88 -13.20
CA ALA A 363 19.14 2.02 -12.09
C ALA A 363 20.56 2.38 -12.57
N ILE A 364 21.01 1.79 -13.68
CA ILE A 364 22.32 2.08 -14.28
C ILE A 364 22.34 3.49 -14.91
N SER A 365 21.29 3.88 -15.65
CA SER A 365 21.17 5.23 -16.26
C SER A 365 21.13 6.31 -15.18
N ALA A 366 20.22 6.20 -14.21
CA ALA A 366 20.07 7.14 -13.11
C ALA A 366 21.38 7.35 -12.34
N ARG A 367 22.14 6.25 -12.11
CA ARG A 367 23.45 6.32 -11.46
C ARG A 367 24.49 7.07 -12.30
N LYS A 368 24.53 6.85 -13.62
CA LYS A 368 25.43 7.58 -14.53
C LYS A 368 25.08 9.07 -14.58
N GLU A 369 23.79 9.37 -14.56
CA GLU A 369 23.23 10.73 -14.62
C GLU A 369 23.17 11.44 -13.25
N LYS A 370 23.54 10.76 -12.16
CA LYS A 370 23.49 11.25 -10.77
C LYS A 370 22.10 11.75 -10.35
N ARG A 371 21.04 11.10 -10.84
CA ARG A 371 19.65 11.33 -10.44
C ARG A 371 19.10 10.14 -9.65
N LYS A 372 17.94 10.32 -8.99
CA LYS A 372 17.20 9.20 -8.41
C LYS A 372 16.57 8.35 -9.54
N PRO A 373 16.60 7.01 -9.43
CA PRO A 373 15.90 6.16 -10.40
C PRO A 373 14.38 6.28 -10.21
N ILE A 374 13.64 6.12 -11.30
CA ILE A 374 12.18 6.07 -11.35
C ILE A 374 11.77 4.71 -11.89
N PHE A 375 11.27 3.84 -11.00
CA PHE A 375 10.83 2.50 -11.38
C PHE A 375 9.34 2.47 -11.71
N SER A 376 8.97 1.59 -12.64
CA SER A 376 7.57 1.35 -12.95
C SER A 376 6.85 0.67 -11.78
N LYS A 377 5.54 0.93 -11.66
CA LYS A 377 4.66 0.17 -10.75
C LYS A 377 4.55 -1.29 -11.21
N LEU A 378 4.20 -2.19 -10.27
CA LEU A 378 4.02 -3.62 -10.52
C LEU A 378 2.77 -3.95 -11.33
#